data_AF-A0A7Z9PUP9-F1
#
_entry.id   AF-A0A7Z9PUP9-F1
#
_cell.length_a   1.000
_cell.length_b   1.000
_cell.length_c   1.000
_cell.angle_alpha   90.00
_cell.angle_beta   90.00
_cell.angle_gamma   90.00
#
_symmetry.space_group_name_H-M   'P 1'
#
loop_
_entity.id
_entity.type
_entity.pdbx_description
1 polymer ?
#
loop_
_entity_poly.entity_id
_entity_poly.type
_entity_poly.pdbx_seq_one_letter_code
_entity_poly.pdbx_strand_id
1 'polypeptide(L)'
;MTKTVEDILEPKPEARPRIYAYTIDDLAHDGLLKVGQTTRDVRARVDEQLRTAAITNYRIELDAPAERADGSAITDFEVRDALKAKGFENPTLEWMRCSVADVQTVLTELHTGQKRSGTHHLTFPMRREQAEAVDLTHSYYMSRWAEDMHAVPRFLWNAKMRYGKTFTTY
;
A
#
# COMPACT_ATOMS: atom_id res chain seq x y z
N MET A 1 -1.08 10.06 -45.64
CA MET A 1 -0.91 10.37 -44.20
C MET A 1 -0.04 9.28 -43.60
N THR A 2 1.08 9.65 -42.99
CA THR A 2 1.95 8.73 -42.25
C THR A 2 1.24 8.32 -40.96
N LYS A 3 1.07 7.01 -40.74
CA LYS A 3 0.54 6.48 -39.48
C LYS A 3 1.47 6.90 -38.34
N THR A 4 0.89 7.37 -37.24
CA THR A 4 1.63 7.77 -36.04
C THR A 4 2.11 6.53 -35.28
N VAL A 5 3.07 6.69 -34.37
CA VAL A 5 3.62 5.56 -33.58
C VAL A 5 2.51 4.92 -32.74
N GLU A 6 1.58 5.74 -32.26
CA GLU A 6 0.38 5.33 -31.54
C GLU A 6 -0.59 4.48 -32.39
N ASP A 7 -0.60 4.64 -33.71
CA ASP A 7 -1.43 3.82 -34.64
C ASP A 7 -0.80 2.45 -34.96
N ILE A 8 0.49 2.28 -34.63
CA ILE A 8 1.27 1.06 -34.94
C ILE A 8 1.38 0.16 -33.70
N LEU A 9 1.41 0.75 -32.50
CA LEU A 9 1.51 0.02 -31.25
C LEU A 9 0.12 -0.39 -30.76
N GLU A 10 -0.04 -1.67 -30.41
CA GLU A 10 -1.24 -2.12 -29.72
C GLU A 10 -1.42 -1.31 -28.42
N PRO A 11 -2.66 -0.85 -28.11
CA PRO A 11 -2.91 -0.08 -26.90
C PRO A 11 -2.46 -0.90 -25.70
N LYS A 12 -1.60 -0.31 -24.86
CA LYS A 12 -1.05 -0.97 -23.68
C LYS A 12 -2.22 -1.49 -22.85
N PRO A 13 -2.32 -2.81 -22.58
CA PRO A 13 -3.37 -3.32 -21.74
C PRO A 13 -3.27 -2.62 -20.37
N GLU A 14 -4.37 -2.02 -19.89
CA GLU A 14 -4.46 -1.39 -18.56
C GLU A 14 -4.47 -2.43 -17.41
N ALA A 15 -3.84 -3.57 -17.62
CA ALA A 15 -3.80 -4.68 -16.69
C ALA A 15 -2.80 -4.34 -15.56
N ARG A 16 -3.23 -3.47 -14.64
CA ARG A 16 -2.44 -3.12 -13.45
C ARG A 16 -2.39 -4.32 -12.51
N PRO A 17 -1.19 -4.75 -12.06
CA PRO A 17 -1.09 -5.85 -11.12
C PRO A 17 -1.76 -5.47 -9.80
N ARG A 18 -2.49 -6.42 -9.22
CA ARG A 18 -3.25 -6.28 -7.97
C ARG A 18 -2.91 -7.44 -7.05
N ILE A 19 -2.79 -7.14 -5.77
CA ILE A 19 -2.75 -8.12 -4.68
C ILE A 19 -4.15 -8.18 -4.08
N TYR A 20 -4.65 -9.40 -3.92
CA TYR A 20 -5.91 -9.65 -3.25
C TYR A 20 -5.73 -10.61 -2.08
N ALA A 21 -6.64 -10.52 -1.13
CA ALA A 21 -6.79 -11.51 -0.09
C ALA A 21 -8.27 -11.84 0.13
N TYR A 22 -8.57 -13.12 0.36
CA TYR A 22 -9.92 -13.55 0.67
C TYR A 22 -9.95 -14.59 1.80
N THR A 23 -11.09 -14.64 2.48
CA THR A 23 -11.46 -15.67 3.45
C THR A 23 -12.46 -16.64 2.84
N ILE A 24 -12.48 -17.87 3.35
CA ILE A 24 -13.54 -18.85 3.11
C ILE A 24 -14.19 -19.12 4.47
N ASP A 25 -15.51 -19.09 4.51
CA ASP A 25 -16.29 -19.33 5.74
C ASP A 25 -16.44 -20.85 5.98
N ASP A 26 -15.32 -21.51 6.29
CA ASP A 26 -15.29 -22.91 6.70
C ASP A 26 -14.33 -23.15 7.88
N LEU A 27 -14.44 -24.32 8.52
CA LEU A 27 -13.62 -24.67 9.68
C LEU A 27 -12.14 -24.86 9.35
N ALA A 28 -11.79 -25.19 8.11
CA ALA A 28 -10.41 -25.47 7.72
C ALA A 28 -9.61 -24.18 7.47
N HIS A 29 -10.29 -23.11 7.08
CA HIS A 29 -9.72 -21.81 6.72
C HIS A 29 -10.02 -20.73 7.76
N ASP A 30 -10.58 -21.08 8.91
CA ASP A 30 -10.86 -20.13 9.99
C ASP A 30 -9.59 -19.40 10.46
N GLY A 31 -9.68 -18.07 10.45
CA GLY A 31 -8.56 -17.16 10.73
C GLY A 31 -7.43 -17.18 9.70
N LEU A 32 -7.64 -17.74 8.51
CA LEU A 32 -6.67 -17.74 7.41
C LEU A 32 -7.08 -16.79 6.29
N LEU A 33 -6.09 -16.09 5.73
CA LEU A 33 -6.23 -15.29 4.53
C LEU A 33 -5.45 -15.95 3.40
N LYS A 34 -6.13 -16.23 2.29
CA LYS A 34 -5.44 -16.59 1.06
C LYS A 34 -4.96 -15.33 0.36
N VAL A 35 -3.65 -15.17 0.21
CA VAL A 35 -3.03 -14.02 -0.47
C VAL A 35 -2.64 -14.42 -1.88
N GLY A 36 -3.08 -13.67 -2.88
CA GLY A 36 -2.77 -13.92 -4.28
C GLY A 36 -2.60 -12.65 -5.10
N GLN A 37 -2.15 -12.82 -6.35
CA GLN A 37 -1.98 -11.73 -7.31
C GLN A 37 -2.76 -11.96 -8.60
N THR A 38 -3.13 -10.88 -9.27
CA THR A 38 -3.75 -10.92 -10.60
C THR A 38 -3.51 -9.60 -11.35
N THR A 39 -3.50 -9.67 -12.68
CA THR A 39 -3.54 -8.49 -13.57
C THR A 39 -4.94 -8.28 -14.16
N ARG A 40 -5.88 -9.19 -13.88
CA ARG A 40 -7.30 -9.14 -14.27
C ARG A 40 -8.16 -8.68 -13.10
N ASP A 41 -9.47 -8.54 -13.33
CA ASP A 41 -10.44 -8.31 -12.26
C ASP A 41 -10.30 -9.35 -11.12
N VAL A 42 -10.27 -8.86 -9.88
CA VAL A 42 -10.02 -9.70 -8.70
C VAL A 42 -11.16 -10.67 -8.47
N ARG A 43 -12.41 -10.21 -8.58
CA ARG A 43 -13.58 -11.06 -8.36
C ARG A 43 -13.63 -12.19 -9.38
N ALA A 44 -13.46 -11.88 -10.67
CA ALA A 44 -13.40 -12.90 -11.72
C ALA A 44 -12.28 -13.93 -11.47
N ARG A 45 -11.11 -13.48 -11.02
CA ARG A 45 -10.00 -14.39 -10.70
C ARG A 45 -10.32 -15.31 -9.51
N VAL A 46 -10.93 -14.78 -8.45
CA VAL A 46 -11.30 -15.55 -7.26
C VAL A 46 -12.42 -16.54 -7.60
N ASP A 47 -13.41 -16.12 -8.38
CA ASP A 47 -14.49 -16.97 -8.88
C ASP A 47 -13.95 -18.16 -9.71
N GLU A 48 -13.01 -17.92 -10.62
CA GLU A 48 -12.36 -18.99 -11.38
C GLU A 48 -11.67 -20.03 -10.49
N GLN A 49 -10.98 -19.58 -9.43
CA GLN A 49 -10.30 -20.48 -8.50
C GLN A 49 -11.28 -21.33 -7.70
N LEU A 50 -12.34 -20.71 -7.18
CA LEU A 50 -13.29 -21.35 -6.26
C LEU A 50 -14.35 -22.17 -6.97
N ARG A 51 -14.63 -21.90 -8.25
CA ARG A 51 -15.57 -22.67 -9.08
C ARG A 51 -15.21 -24.14 -9.15
N THR A 52 -13.92 -24.47 -9.20
CA THR A 52 -13.45 -25.87 -9.26
C THR A 52 -13.86 -26.67 -8.03
N ALA A 53 -13.92 -26.02 -6.86
CA ALA A 53 -14.28 -26.63 -5.60
C ALA A 53 -15.75 -26.40 -5.19
N ALA A 54 -16.55 -25.75 -6.07
CA ALA A 54 -17.92 -25.33 -5.79
C ALA A 54 -18.09 -24.50 -4.49
N ILE A 55 -17.05 -23.77 -4.10
CA ILE A 55 -17.03 -22.93 -2.90
C ILE A 55 -17.73 -21.60 -3.24
N THR A 56 -18.79 -21.27 -2.50
CA THR A 56 -19.58 -20.04 -2.71
C THR A 56 -19.56 -19.10 -1.51
N ASN A 57 -19.09 -19.59 -0.37
CA ASN A 57 -19.02 -18.92 0.92
C ASN A 57 -17.66 -18.25 1.14
N TYR A 58 -17.27 -17.37 0.23
CA TYR A 58 -16.01 -16.63 0.33
C TYR A 58 -16.24 -15.12 0.40
N ARG A 59 -15.28 -14.39 0.97
CA ARG A 59 -15.28 -12.92 1.01
C ARG A 59 -13.92 -12.38 0.62
N ILE A 60 -13.88 -11.51 -0.38
CA ILE A 60 -12.68 -10.74 -0.73
C ILE A 60 -12.52 -9.65 0.33
N GLU A 61 -11.47 -9.76 1.12
CA GLU A 61 -11.15 -8.83 2.22
C GLU A 61 -10.23 -7.70 1.78
N LEU A 62 -9.42 -7.95 0.75
CA LEU A 62 -8.43 -7.02 0.25
C LEU A 62 -8.40 -7.06 -1.26
N ASP A 63 -8.36 -5.87 -1.85
CA ASP A 63 -8.03 -5.64 -3.23
C ASP A 63 -7.20 -4.36 -3.34
N ALA A 64 -5.89 -4.50 -3.59
CA ALA A 64 -4.93 -3.41 -3.56
C ALA A 64 -4.05 -3.39 -4.82
N PRO A 65 -3.63 -2.20 -5.30
CA PRO A 65 -2.62 -2.12 -6.36
C PRO A 65 -1.30 -2.75 -5.88
N ALA A 66 -0.59 -3.36 -6.82
CA ALA A 66 0.66 -4.07 -6.59
C ALA A 66 1.82 -3.41 -7.34
N GLU A 67 1.89 -2.09 -7.32
CA GLU A 67 2.90 -1.29 -8.04
C GLU A 67 3.71 -0.49 -7.02
N ARG A 68 5.04 -0.64 -7.04
CA ARG A 68 5.94 0.19 -6.25
C ARG A 68 6.08 1.58 -6.85
N ALA A 69 6.65 2.51 -6.07
CA ALA A 69 6.91 3.88 -6.53
C ALA A 69 7.85 3.96 -7.76
N ASP A 70 8.68 2.92 -7.98
CA ASP A 70 9.56 2.80 -9.15
C ASP A 70 8.90 2.12 -10.37
N GLY A 71 7.63 1.75 -10.27
CA GLY A 71 6.86 1.07 -11.33
C GLY A 71 7.07 -0.44 -11.38
N SER A 72 7.88 -1.03 -10.50
CA SER A 72 8.02 -2.48 -10.39
C SER A 72 6.79 -3.12 -9.71
N ALA A 73 6.46 -4.35 -10.09
CA ALA A 73 5.32 -5.07 -9.54
C ALA A 73 5.68 -5.77 -8.21
N ILE A 74 4.77 -5.71 -7.24
CA ILE A 74 4.83 -6.45 -5.98
C ILE A 74 4.19 -7.81 -6.21
N THR A 75 4.88 -8.88 -5.85
CA THR A 75 4.33 -10.23 -5.99
C THR A 75 3.65 -10.73 -4.72
N ASP A 76 2.69 -11.64 -4.86
CA ASP A 76 2.05 -12.32 -3.71
C ASP A 76 3.05 -13.13 -2.90
N PHE A 77 4.08 -13.66 -3.57
CA PHE A 77 5.19 -14.34 -2.91
C PHE A 77 5.95 -13.39 -1.97
N GLU A 78 6.27 -12.17 -2.43
CA GLU A 78 6.93 -11.17 -1.58
C GLU A 78 6.07 -10.75 -0.39
N VAL A 79 4.75 -10.62 -0.57
CA VAL A 79 3.83 -10.33 0.53
C VAL A 79 3.86 -11.46 1.57
N ARG A 80 3.78 -12.71 1.13
CA ARG A 80 3.85 -13.87 2.03
C ARG A 80 5.20 -14.00 2.72
N ASP A 81 6.30 -13.72 2.02
CA ASP A 81 7.65 -13.73 2.60
C ASP A 81 7.83 -12.64 3.66
N ALA A 82 7.33 -11.43 3.41
CA ALA A 82 7.37 -10.35 4.38
C ALA A 82 6.48 -10.62 5.61
N LEU A 83 5.31 -11.26 5.42
CA LEU A 83 4.48 -11.74 6.53
C LEU A 83 5.22 -12.83 7.35
N LYS A 84 5.83 -13.83 6.70
CA LYS A 84 6.64 -14.84 7.41
C LYS A 84 7.81 -14.21 8.17
N ALA A 85 8.49 -13.22 7.58
CA ALA A 85 9.58 -12.50 8.23
C ALA A 85 9.13 -11.72 9.49
N LYS A 86 7.85 -11.35 9.58
CA LYS A 86 7.22 -10.76 10.76
C LYS A 86 6.72 -11.80 11.79
N GLY A 87 6.82 -13.10 11.47
CA GLY A 87 6.43 -14.19 12.37
C GLY A 87 5.02 -14.73 12.17
N PHE A 88 4.30 -14.34 11.10
CA PHE A 88 2.99 -14.92 10.80
C PHE A 88 3.13 -16.36 10.26
N GLU A 89 2.21 -17.23 10.67
CA GLU A 89 2.20 -18.63 10.22
C GLU A 89 1.72 -18.72 8.76
N ASN A 90 2.37 -19.58 7.98
CA ASN A 90 1.90 -20.00 6.67
C ASN A 90 1.56 -21.51 6.73
N PRO A 91 0.34 -21.87 7.16
CA PRO A 91 -0.03 -23.28 7.33
C PRO A 91 -0.01 -24.06 6.03
N THR A 92 -0.36 -23.46 4.89
CA THR A 92 -0.41 -24.15 3.60
C THR A 92 -0.34 -23.19 2.43
N LEU A 93 0.69 -23.34 1.60
CA LEU A 93 0.83 -22.64 0.31
C LEU A 93 0.60 -21.11 0.40
N GLU A 94 -0.56 -20.66 -0.07
CA GLU A 94 -0.98 -19.26 -0.18
C GLU A 94 -1.78 -18.77 1.04
N TRP A 95 -2.07 -19.66 1.99
CA TRP A 95 -2.82 -19.36 3.19
C TRP A 95 -1.91 -18.84 4.30
N MET A 96 -2.24 -17.67 4.82
CA MET A 96 -1.52 -16.99 5.89
C MET A 96 -2.43 -16.80 7.10
N ARG A 97 -1.97 -17.16 8.30
CA ARG A 97 -2.65 -16.82 9.55
C ARG A 97 -2.31 -15.39 9.94
N CYS A 98 -3.07 -14.44 9.41
CA CYS A 98 -2.87 -13.01 9.64
C CYS A 98 -4.20 -12.25 9.45
N SER A 99 -4.24 -11.00 9.91
CA SER A 99 -5.36 -10.09 9.65
C SER A 99 -5.16 -9.32 8.36
N VAL A 100 -6.24 -8.73 7.84
CA VAL A 100 -6.19 -7.85 6.66
C VAL A 100 -5.26 -6.65 6.90
N ALA A 101 -5.25 -6.12 8.12
CA ALA A 101 -4.39 -5.02 8.52
C ALA A 101 -2.90 -5.39 8.46
N ASP A 102 -2.56 -6.66 8.73
CA ASP A 102 -1.18 -7.16 8.61
C ASP A 102 -0.74 -7.21 7.15
N VAL A 103 -1.62 -7.71 6.26
CA VAL A 103 -1.37 -7.72 4.80
C VAL A 103 -1.22 -6.31 4.27
N GLN A 104 -2.08 -5.37 4.67
CA GLN A 104 -1.99 -3.95 4.29
C GLN A 104 -0.70 -3.31 4.79
N THR A 105 -0.25 -3.67 5.99
CA THR A 105 1.02 -3.19 6.56
C THR A 105 2.20 -3.66 5.73
N VAL A 106 2.27 -4.96 5.44
CA VAL A 106 3.33 -5.53 4.60
C VAL A 106 3.30 -4.93 3.20
N LEU A 107 2.13 -4.77 2.59
CA LEU A 107 2.02 -4.11 1.30
C LEU A 107 2.58 -2.70 1.35
N THR A 108 2.22 -1.92 2.37
CA THR A 108 2.72 -0.55 2.52
C THR A 108 4.24 -0.50 2.68
N GLU A 109 4.84 -1.45 3.40
CA GLU A 109 6.30 -1.59 3.49
C GLU A 109 6.92 -1.91 2.13
N LEU A 110 6.33 -2.83 1.36
CA LEU A 110 6.80 -3.20 0.03
C LEU A 110 6.68 -2.05 -0.98
N HIS A 111 5.63 -1.23 -0.87
CA HIS A 111 5.45 -0.03 -1.69
C HIS A 111 6.50 1.05 -1.40
N THR A 112 6.87 1.21 -0.12
CA THR A 112 7.75 2.31 0.34
C THR A 112 9.21 1.92 0.49
N GLY A 113 9.53 0.63 0.53
CA GLY A 113 10.85 0.11 0.87
C GLY A 113 11.25 0.33 2.34
N GLN A 114 10.34 0.84 3.18
CA GLN A 114 10.61 1.16 4.58
C GLN A 114 9.99 0.09 5.49
N LYS A 115 10.79 -0.49 6.38
CA LYS A 115 10.28 -1.38 7.42
C LYS A 115 9.48 -0.58 8.45
N ARG A 116 8.26 -1.02 8.76
CA ARG A 116 7.40 -0.44 9.80
C ARG A 116 7.29 -1.42 10.98
N SER A 117 7.26 -0.87 12.19
CA SER A 117 6.88 -1.62 13.39
C SER A 117 5.37 -1.51 13.61
N GLY A 118 4.71 -2.58 14.04
CA GLY A 118 3.25 -2.59 14.25
C GLY A 118 2.43 -2.62 12.94
N THR A 119 1.13 -2.31 13.02
CA THR A 119 0.15 -2.39 11.91
C THR A 119 -0.11 -1.04 11.22
N HIS A 120 0.89 -0.17 11.15
CA HIS A 120 0.76 1.17 10.59
C HIS A 120 0.78 1.15 9.05
N HIS A 121 -0.38 0.95 8.41
CA HIS A 121 -0.52 0.97 6.95
C HIS A 121 -1.18 2.24 6.40
N LEU A 122 -1.85 3.01 7.27
CA LEU A 122 -2.51 4.25 6.88
C LEU A 122 -1.47 5.35 6.56
N THR A 123 -1.74 6.08 5.47
CA THR A 123 -1.00 7.30 5.11
C THR A 123 -1.84 8.49 5.55
N PHE A 124 -1.26 9.36 6.39
CA PHE A 124 -1.92 10.59 6.84
C PHE A 124 -1.30 11.79 6.15
N PRO A 125 -2.07 12.60 5.39
CA PRO A 125 -1.55 13.84 4.83
C PRO A 125 -1.25 14.82 5.97
N MET A 126 -0.43 15.84 5.66
CA MET A 126 -0.27 16.97 6.57
C MET A 126 -1.62 17.65 6.80
N ARG A 127 -1.91 17.99 8.06
CA ARG A 127 -3.02 18.91 8.35
C ARG A 127 -2.70 20.28 7.78
N ARG A 128 -3.73 21.09 7.52
CA ARG A 128 -3.58 22.43 6.95
C ARG A 128 -2.55 23.27 7.72
N GLU A 129 -2.63 23.29 9.04
CA GLU A 129 -1.70 24.05 9.88
C GLU A 129 -0.24 23.55 9.80
N GLN A 130 -0.03 22.27 9.47
CA GLN A 130 1.30 21.70 9.28
C GLN A 130 1.86 22.08 7.92
N ALA A 131 1.03 21.99 6.87
CA ALA A 131 1.41 22.42 5.52
C ALA A 131 1.76 23.91 5.51
N GLU A 132 0.92 24.77 6.10
CA GLU A 132 1.17 26.21 6.23
C GLU A 132 2.48 26.50 6.99
N ALA A 133 2.78 25.75 8.05
CA ALA A 133 4.03 25.91 8.79
C ALA A 133 5.27 25.49 7.97
N VAL A 134 5.16 24.43 7.17
CA VAL A 134 6.22 24.00 6.24
C VAL A 134 6.45 25.07 5.18
N ASP A 135 5.37 25.55 4.55
CA ASP A 135 5.44 26.57 3.50
C ASP A 135 6.05 27.87 4.02
N LEU A 136 5.61 28.35 5.20
CA LEU A 136 6.17 29.54 5.84
C LEU A 136 7.66 29.40 6.12
N THR A 137 8.08 28.23 6.62
CA THR A 137 9.49 27.94 6.90
C THR A 137 10.28 27.94 5.61
N HIS A 138 9.80 27.24 4.58
CA HIS A 138 10.45 27.16 3.28
C HIS A 138 10.61 28.55 2.65
N SER A 139 9.53 29.34 2.60
CA SER A 139 9.56 30.72 2.10
C SER A 139 10.54 31.61 2.87
N TYR A 140 10.61 31.48 4.20
CA TYR A 140 11.57 32.24 5.01
C TYR A 140 13.02 31.89 4.67
N TYR A 141 13.36 30.60 4.57
CA TYR A 141 14.71 30.17 4.22
C TYR A 141 15.10 30.65 2.82
N MET A 142 14.20 30.50 1.83
CA MET A 142 14.43 30.98 0.47
C MET A 142 14.64 32.49 0.42
N SER A 143 13.87 33.28 1.19
CA SER A 143 14.05 34.73 1.24
C SER A 143 15.44 35.13 1.77
N ARG A 144 15.95 34.41 2.78
CA ARG A 144 17.27 34.68 3.36
C ARG A 144 18.41 34.31 2.43
N TRP A 145 18.29 33.18 1.73
CA TRP A 145 19.29 32.76 0.76
C TRP A 145 19.27 33.58 -0.53
N ALA A 146 18.13 34.19 -0.88
CA ALA A 146 18.06 35.16 -1.97
C ALA A 146 18.86 36.44 -1.66
N GLU A 147 18.94 36.85 -0.38
CA GLU A 147 19.75 37.99 0.06
C GLU A 147 21.23 37.60 0.22
N ASP A 148 21.50 36.47 0.87
CA ASP A 148 22.84 35.93 1.08
C ASP A 148 22.79 34.39 1.08
N MET A 149 23.34 33.79 0.04
CA MET A 149 23.37 32.33 -0.15
C MET A 149 24.17 31.58 0.93
N HIS A 150 25.02 32.28 1.69
CA HIS A 150 25.78 31.72 2.81
C HIS A 150 25.16 32.03 4.18
N ALA A 151 24.02 32.73 4.22
CA ALA A 151 23.30 33.00 5.45
C ALA A 151 22.89 31.68 6.14
N VAL A 152 22.88 31.70 7.47
CA VAL A 152 22.39 30.62 8.32
C VAL A 152 21.05 31.06 8.95
N PRO A 153 19.90 30.79 8.29
CA PRO A 153 18.61 31.24 8.78
C PRO A 153 18.29 30.57 10.11
N ARG A 154 17.87 31.37 11.09
CA ARG A 154 17.38 30.87 12.38
C ARG A 154 15.86 30.97 12.37
N PHE A 155 15.19 29.82 12.42
CA PHE A 155 13.74 29.73 12.49
C PHE A 155 13.37 28.69 13.55
N LEU A 156 12.63 29.11 14.58
CA LEU A 156 12.17 28.19 15.61
C LEU A 156 10.91 27.49 15.11
N TRP A 157 11.08 26.27 14.61
CA TRP A 157 9.98 25.47 14.09
C TRP A 157 9.39 24.56 15.17
N ASN A 158 8.08 24.60 15.36
CA ASN A 158 7.36 23.67 16.24
C ASN A 158 6.18 23.01 15.50
N ALA A 159 6.48 22.13 14.54
CA ALA A 159 5.49 21.26 13.91
C ALA A 159 5.51 19.84 14.48
N LYS A 160 5.67 19.70 15.81
CA LYS A 160 5.58 18.38 16.43
C LYS A 160 4.17 17.84 16.21
N MET A 161 4.06 16.61 15.70
CA MET A 161 2.84 15.83 15.86
C MET A 161 2.61 15.71 17.37
N ARG A 162 1.72 16.54 17.93
CA ARG A 162 1.34 16.40 19.33
C ARG A 162 0.47 15.14 19.43
N TYR A 163 1.13 14.02 19.72
CA TYR A 163 0.48 12.89 20.37
C TYR A 163 -0.21 13.45 21.63
N GLY A 164 -1.55 13.43 21.67
CA GLY A 164 -2.29 13.78 22.89
C GLY A 164 -3.39 14.84 22.80
N LYS A 165 -3.76 15.37 21.62
CA LYS A 165 -5.07 16.02 21.47
C LYS A 165 -5.88 15.33 20.39
N THR A 166 -6.70 14.38 20.89
CA THR A 166 -7.84 13.69 20.26
C THR A 166 -7.54 12.89 19.00
N PHE A 167 -7.04 11.67 19.20
CA PHE A 167 -7.43 10.50 18.40
C PHE A 167 -8.79 10.01 18.95
N THR A 168 -9.82 10.84 18.82
CA THR A 168 -11.21 10.45 19.10
C THR A 168 -11.85 10.22 17.76
N THR A 169 -11.86 8.97 17.32
CA THR A 169 -12.76 8.48 16.29
C THR A 169 -14.16 8.45 16.91
N TYR A 170 -15.14 9.07 16.24
CA TYR A 170 -16.54 8.66 16.34
C TYR A 170 -16.77 7.48 15.42
#